data_AF-A0A2E0JAL4-F1
#
_entry.id   AF-A0A2E0JAL4-F1
#
_cell.length_a   1.000
_cell.length_b   1.000
_cell.length_c   1.000
_cell.angle_alpha   90.00
_cell.angle_beta   90.00
_cell.angle_gamma   90.00
#
_symmetry.space_group_name_H-M   'P 1'
#
loop_
_entity.id
_entity.type
_entity.pdbx_description
1 polymer ?
#
loop_
_entity_poly.entity_id
_entity_poly.type
_entity_poly.pdbx_seq_one_letter_code
_entity_poly.pdbx_strand_id
1 'polypeptide(L)'
;MYIILNMTTKTNICYSFFMVDIFSDWLRANSLDSQFLKRNLVDHPLPFFLIGLGAGGDDRFLDLSGEAAWEMVAEALTAGIPELSSLIRTVRMRVPKSFEANEERGGRAYTYDRGPKSLPFVHCPYKGTASDVLTVAHEFSHALQIVASRRTAMPPMARELCAFVGERLLLTWLRDNQPSLSPFMETAWLADNSSYLGTSLQSLVRALEDGSDVYDYAWNYPVARLLAHAVGYEWSSGKTALLFKSGAKAPSHLAEFYERAHILPQRYVLPALTDTGGTVANLYRQIGALLLLDLQRQGADTFEEAIGSRYAHLLQAMQGRNVFLATDREQVPLGYILWQCSEGGKPTGFERRIACAQRLPDLLTAFENHCPQAAAELRRTAPDNVVGDFVS
;
A
#
# COMPACT_ATOMS: atom_id res chain seq x y z
N MET A 1 -24.62 -37.00 60.95
CA MET A 1 -25.65 -38.04 60.79
C MET A 1 -25.70 -38.42 59.31
N TYR A 2 -25.53 -39.70 59.01
CA TYR A 2 -25.16 -40.27 57.71
C TYR A 2 -26.17 -40.03 56.58
N ILE A 3 -25.68 -39.83 55.35
CA ILE A 3 -26.05 -40.67 54.20
C ILE A 3 -24.77 -40.93 53.36
N ILE A 4 -24.42 -42.22 53.25
CA ILE A 4 -23.60 -42.81 52.19
C ILE A 4 -24.57 -43.39 51.15
N LEU A 5 -24.20 -43.31 49.86
CA LEU A 5 -24.47 -44.23 48.72
C LEU A 5 -24.44 -43.36 47.44
N ASN A 6 -23.80 -43.69 46.32
CA ASN A 6 -23.16 -44.92 45.87
C ASN A 6 -22.20 -44.56 44.72
N MET A 7 -21.02 -45.19 44.64
CA MET A 7 -20.20 -45.13 43.43
C MET A 7 -20.85 -45.98 42.33
N THR A 8 -20.97 -45.45 41.11
CA THR A 8 -20.64 -46.11 39.82
C THR A 8 -21.24 -45.35 38.63
N THR A 9 -20.42 -44.53 37.97
CA THR A 9 -20.21 -44.51 36.51
C THR A 9 -19.28 -43.35 36.20
N LYS A 10 -18.12 -43.67 35.63
CA LYS A 10 -17.14 -42.69 35.13
C LYS A 10 -17.78 -41.92 33.98
N THR A 11 -18.35 -40.76 34.25
CA THR A 11 -18.45 -39.72 33.23
C THR A 11 -17.11 -39.01 33.24
N ASN A 12 -16.26 -39.31 32.24
CA ASN A 12 -15.15 -38.45 31.90
C ASN A 12 -15.75 -37.09 31.53
N ILE A 13 -15.88 -36.21 32.51
CA ILE A 13 -15.99 -34.78 32.24
C ILE A 13 -14.57 -34.40 31.79
N CYS A 14 -14.34 -34.50 30.47
CA CYS A 14 -13.29 -33.74 29.83
C CYS A 14 -13.60 -32.28 30.15
N TYR A 15 -12.93 -31.75 31.17
CA TYR A 15 -12.64 -30.32 31.20
C TYR A 15 -11.78 -30.07 29.96
N SER A 16 -12.43 -29.75 28.85
CA SER A 16 -11.83 -28.94 27.82
C SER A 16 -11.50 -27.63 28.52
N PHE A 17 -10.28 -27.55 29.06
CA PHE A 17 -9.61 -26.28 29.17
C PHE A 17 -9.59 -25.76 27.74
N PHE A 18 -10.52 -24.85 27.42
CA PHE A 18 -10.35 -23.94 26.30
C PHE A 18 -9.06 -23.18 26.61
N MET A 19 -7.91 -23.71 26.16
CA MET A 19 -6.72 -22.90 26.03
C MET A 19 -7.12 -21.79 25.08
N VAL A 20 -7.23 -20.58 25.62
CA VAL A 20 -7.48 -19.38 24.83
C VAL A 20 -6.26 -19.23 23.93
N ASP A 21 -6.44 -19.56 22.66
CA ASP A 21 -5.42 -19.42 21.63
C ASP A 21 -5.06 -17.93 21.48
N ILE A 22 -3.80 -17.57 21.74
CA ILE A 22 -3.33 -16.18 21.68
C ILE A 22 -3.50 -15.63 20.27
N PHE A 23 -3.42 -16.48 19.25
CA PHE A 23 -3.67 -16.06 17.87
C PHE A 23 -5.12 -15.58 17.67
N SER A 24 -6.10 -16.30 18.23
CA SER A 24 -7.50 -15.87 18.26
C SER A 24 -7.71 -14.53 19.00
N ASP A 25 -6.97 -14.27 20.09
CA ASP A 25 -6.99 -12.97 20.76
C ASP A 25 -6.40 -11.86 19.89
N TRP A 26 -5.31 -12.15 19.18
CA TRP A 26 -4.70 -11.21 18.24
C TRP A 26 -5.64 -10.87 17.07
N LEU A 27 -6.35 -11.85 16.50
CA LEU A 27 -7.38 -11.62 15.48
C LEU A 27 -8.46 -10.67 16.01
N ARG A 28 -9.01 -10.94 17.19
CA ARG A 28 -10.03 -10.11 17.83
C ARG A 28 -9.55 -8.69 18.11
N ALA A 29 -8.34 -8.53 18.65
CA ALA A 29 -7.76 -7.24 18.96
C ALA A 29 -7.62 -6.35 17.71
N ASN A 30 -7.40 -6.95 16.54
CA ASN A 30 -7.25 -6.26 15.27
C ASN A 30 -8.54 -6.23 14.43
N SER A 31 -9.66 -6.77 14.94
CA SER A 31 -10.93 -6.93 14.22
C SER A 31 -10.78 -7.65 12.88
N LEU A 32 -9.91 -8.67 12.86
CA LEU A 32 -9.68 -9.53 11.70
C LEU A 32 -10.32 -10.89 11.93
N ASP A 33 -10.64 -11.57 10.83
CA ASP A 33 -11.00 -12.98 10.85
C ASP A 33 -9.99 -13.81 10.04
N SER A 34 -9.99 -15.12 10.26
CA SER A 34 -9.08 -16.04 9.57
C SER A 34 -9.31 -16.08 8.05
N GLN A 35 -10.54 -15.87 7.58
CA GLN A 35 -10.85 -15.88 6.15
C GLN A 35 -10.24 -14.67 5.44
N PHE A 36 -10.23 -13.51 6.10
CA PHE A 36 -9.54 -12.30 5.64
C PHE A 36 -8.06 -12.54 5.43
N LEU A 37 -7.39 -13.23 6.35
CA LEU A 37 -5.98 -13.56 6.18
C LEU A 37 -5.77 -14.53 5.03
N LYS A 38 -6.55 -15.62 4.96
CA LYS A 38 -6.42 -16.63 3.89
C LYS A 38 -6.54 -16.01 2.51
N ARG A 39 -7.63 -15.29 2.25
CA ARG A 39 -7.91 -14.70 0.93
C ARG A 39 -6.93 -13.60 0.49
N ASN A 40 -6.17 -13.01 1.42
CA ASN A 40 -5.26 -11.90 1.11
C ASN A 40 -3.77 -12.27 1.16
N LEU A 41 -3.43 -13.33 1.89
CA LEU A 41 -2.03 -13.67 2.20
C LEU A 41 -1.66 -15.11 1.86
N VAL A 42 -2.64 -16.00 1.67
CA VAL A 42 -2.40 -17.44 1.52
C VAL A 42 -2.93 -17.97 0.19
N ASP A 43 -4.20 -17.71 -0.11
CA ASP A 43 -4.92 -18.34 -1.22
C ASP A 43 -4.46 -17.83 -2.59
N HIS A 44 -3.78 -16.68 -2.63
CA HIS A 44 -3.29 -16.05 -3.85
C HIS A 44 -1.83 -15.61 -3.70
N PRO A 45 -1.03 -15.69 -4.78
CA PRO A 45 0.32 -15.15 -4.76
C PRO A 45 0.29 -13.64 -4.53
N LEU A 46 1.17 -13.16 -3.66
CA LEU A 46 1.36 -11.73 -3.47
C LEU A 46 1.87 -11.10 -4.79
N PRO A 47 1.46 -9.86 -5.12
CA PRO A 47 1.91 -9.22 -6.35
C PRO A 47 3.43 -9.08 -6.43
N PHE A 48 4.00 -9.36 -7.60
CA PHE A 48 5.45 -9.38 -7.83
C PHE A 48 6.15 -8.06 -7.46
N PHE A 49 5.47 -6.92 -7.65
CA PHE A 49 6.01 -5.60 -7.33
C PHE A 49 6.17 -5.35 -5.82
N LEU A 50 5.55 -6.17 -4.97
CA LEU A 50 5.77 -6.14 -3.53
C LEU A 50 6.91 -7.05 -3.10
N ILE A 51 7.20 -8.11 -3.84
CA ILE A 51 8.19 -9.13 -3.45
C ILE A 51 9.58 -8.79 -4.02
N GLY A 52 9.67 -7.95 -5.06
CA GLY A 52 10.93 -7.40 -5.54
C GLY A 52 11.95 -8.48 -5.94
N LEU A 53 11.58 -9.41 -6.83
CA LEU A 53 12.47 -10.48 -7.32
C LEU A 53 13.81 -9.88 -7.79
N GLY A 54 14.88 -10.10 -7.02
CA GLY A 54 16.23 -9.65 -7.35
C GLY A 54 16.63 -8.26 -6.82
N ALA A 55 15.83 -7.62 -5.95
CA ALA A 55 16.27 -6.44 -5.22
C ALA A 55 17.32 -6.83 -4.16
N GLY A 56 18.59 -6.93 -4.59
CA GLY A 56 19.70 -6.95 -3.65
C GLY A 56 19.73 -5.61 -2.92
N GLY A 57 19.68 -5.63 -1.58
CA GLY A 57 19.82 -4.43 -0.78
C GLY A 57 21.14 -3.74 -1.11
N ASP A 58 21.09 -2.59 -1.78
CA ASP A 58 22.26 -1.75 -1.93
C ASP A 58 22.40 -0.98 -0.61
N ASP A 59 23.24 -1.49 0.29
CA ASP A 59 23.66 -0.85 1.55
C ASP A 59 24.55 0.38 1.29
N ARG A 60 24.19 1.18 0.28
CA ARG A 60 24.85 2.45 0.02
C ARG A 60 24.66 3.36 1.20
N PHE A 61 25.79 3.81 1.73
CA PHE A 61 25.84 4.94 2.64
C PHE A 61 25.39 6.19 1.90
N LEU A 62 24.30 6.76 2.39
CA LEU A 62 23.86 8.11 2.10
C LEU A 62 24.69 9.06 2.96
N ASP A 63 25.12 10.17 2.37
CA ASP A 63 25.69 11.30 3.10
C ASP A 63 24.56 12.10 3.78
N LEU A 64 23.81 11.44 4.67
CA LEU A 64 22.64 11.98 5.36
C LEU A 64 22.70 11.57 6.82
N SER A 65 22.70 12.53 7.75
CA SER A 65 22.66 12.25 9.19
C SER A 65 21.27 11.80 9.67
N GLY A 66 21.18 11.15 10.83
CA GLY A 66 19.90 10.76 11.41
C GLY A 66 18.96 11.96 11.68
N GLU A 67 19.52 13.10 12.09
CA GLU A 67 18.75 14.35 12.22
C GLU A 67 18.24 14.84 10.86
N ALA A 68 19.08 14.82 9.81
CA ALA A 68 18.63 15.22 8.47
C ALA A 68 17.55 14.27 7.91
N ALA A 69 17.65 12.96 8.19
CA ALA A 69 16.61 11.99 7.87
C ALA A 69 15.30 12.28 8.62
N TRP A 70 15.37 12.63 9.91
CA TRP A 70 14.21 13.01 10.72
C TRP A 70 13.48 14.25 10.18
N GLU A 71 14.25 15.26 9.77
CA GLU A 71 13.72 16.48 9.17
C GLU A 71 13.07 16.20 7.81
N MET A 72 13.72 15.41 6.96
CA MET A 72 13.19 14.97 5.66
C MET A 72 11.88 14.19 5.80
N VAL A 73 11.80 13.27 6.77
CA VAL A 73 10.58 12.53 7.08
C VAL A 73 9.47 13.48 7.53
N ALA A 74 9.78 14.45 8.39
CA ALA A 74 8.79 15.43 8.83
C ALA A 74 8.24 16.27 7.65
N GLU A 75 9.08 16.63 6.69
CA GLU A 75 8.66 17.32 5.46
C GLU A 75 7.76 16.45 4.60
N ALA A 76 8.16 15.19 4.36
CA ALA A 76 7.37 14.24 3.60
C ALA A 76 5.98 14.00 4.21
N LEU A 77 5.91 13.76 5.53
CA LEU A 77 4.62 13.58 6.21
C LEU A 77 3.79 14.87 6.23
N THR A 78 4.42 16.04 6.30
CA THR A 78 3.72 17.32 6.24
C THR A 78 3.07 17.53 4.87
N ALA A 79 3.76 17.14 3.80
CA ALA A 79 3.22 17.18 2.44
C ALA A 79 2.11 16.13 2.23
N GLY A 80 2.28 14.93 2.78
CA GLY A 80 1.34 13.82 2.61
C GLY A 80 0.07 13.89 3.49
N ILE A 81 0.16 14.52 4.66
CA ILE A 81 -0.94 14.63 5.63
C ILE A 81 -1.00 16.06 6.21
N PRO A 82 -1.34 17.07 5.40
CA PRO A 82 -1.39 18.47 5.85
C PRO A 82 -2.32 18.72 7.05
N GLU A 83 -3.33 17.87 7.27
CA GLU A 83 -4.23 17.94 8.42
C GLU A 83 -3.53 17.66 9.77
N LEU A 84 -2.31 17.11 9.72
CA LEU A 84 -1.47 16.82 10.89
C LEU A 84 -0.26 17.76 11.01
N SER A 85 -0.05 18.75 10.14
CA SER A 85 1.20 19.54 10.09
C SER A 85 1.62 20.14 11.43
N SER A 86 0.68 20.64 12.24
CA SER A 86 1.02 21.17 13.58
C SER A 86 1.52 20.09 14.55
N LEU A 87 0.99 18.88 14.47
CA LEU A 87 1.43 17.75 15.28
C LEU A 87 2.74 17.18 14.75
N ILE A 88 2.90 17.08 13.43
CA ILE A 88 4.16 16.69 12.80
C ILE A 88 5.29 17.64 13.21
N ARG A 89 5.04 18.96 13.18
CA ARG A 89 5.99 19.96 13.70
C ARG A 89 6.31 19.75 15.19
N THR A 90 5.32 19.35 15.99
CA THR A 90 5.54 19.04 17.41
C THR A 90 6.44 17.81 17.58
N VAL A 91 6.19 16.75 16.81
CA VAL A 91 7.02 15.53 16.80
C VAL A 91 8.44 15.88 16.36
N ARG A 92 8.58 16.54 15.20
CA ARG A 92 9.84 17.03 14.64
C ARG A 92 10.71 17.73 15.69
N MET A 93 10.13 18.73 16.37
CA MET A 93 10.88 19.66 17.22
C MET A 93 11.04 19.22 18.68
N ARG A 94 10.12 18.39 19.21
CA ARG A 94 10.01 18.19 20.67
C ARG A 94 10.08 16.74 21.11
N VAL A 95 9.86 15.77 20.22
CA VAL A 95 9.97 14.36 20.61
C VAL A 95 11.46 14.05 20.86
N PRO A 96 11.82 13.60 22.08
CA PRO A 96 13.19 13.19 22.35
C PRO A 96 13.52 11.94 21.52
N LYS A 97 14.70 11.97 20.90
CA LYS A 97 15.15 10.93 19.99
C LYS A 97 16.66 10.67 20.14
N SER A 98 17.08 9.45 19.81
CA SER A 98 18.49 9.05 19.81
C SER A 98 18.79 8.23 18.57
N PHE A 99 19.85 8.60 17.86
CA PHE A 99 20.35 7.93 16.66
C PHE A 99 21.62 7.10 16.90
N GLU A 100 22.09 7.07 18.15
CA GLU A 100 23.28 6.34 18.54
C GLU A 100 22.99 4.84 18.58
N ALA A 101 23.99 4.01 18.30
CA ALA A 101 23.88 2.58 18.51
C ALA A 101 23.82 2.28 20.02
N ASN A 102 22.78 1.59 20.48
CA ASN A 102 22.71 1.08 21.84
C ASN A 102 22.94 -0.44 21.86
N GLU A 103 24.13 -0.84 22.30
CA GLU A 103 24.53 -2.25 22.39
C GLU A 103 23.71 -3.05 23.41
N GLU A 104 23.21 -2.41 24.49
CA GLU A 104 22.46 -3.08 25.55
C GLU A 104 21.05 -3.53 25.12
N ARG A 105 20.48 -2.93 24.07
CA ARG A 105 19.16 -3.30 23.52
C ARG A 105 19.24 -4.03 22.18
N GLY A 106 20.40 -4.61 21.87
CA GLY A 106 20.61 -5.35 20.63
C GLY A 106 20.49 -4.49 19.37
N GLY A 107 20.68 -3.17 19.48
CA GLY A 107 20.71 -2.25 18.34
C GLY A 107 19.42 -2.13 17.53
N ARG A 108 18.25 -2.46 18.10
CA ARG A 108 16.96 -2.35 17.40
C ARG A 108 16.33 -0.97 17.56
N ALA A 109 15.69 -0.49 16.50
CA ALA A 109 14.85 0.70 16.56
C ALA A 109 13.57 0.42 17.37
N TYR A 110 13.07 1.46 18.05
CA TYR A 110 11.79 1.39 18.75
C TYR A 110 11.26 2.78 19.11
N THR A 111 9.94 2.87 19.18
CA THR A 111 9.20 3.99 19.78
C THR A 111 8.39 3.50 20.97
N TYR A 112 8.51 4.18 22.12
CA TYR A 112 7.68 3.88 23.28
C TYR A 112 7.03 5.12 23.89
N ASP A 113 5.84 4.92 24.42
CA ASP A 113 5.10 5.92 25.18
C ASP A 113 5.68 6.04 26.58
N ARG A 114 6.16 7.23 26.96
CA ARG A 114 6.71 7.55 28.28
C ARG A 114 5.64 7.82 29.36
N GLY A 115 4.37 7.65 29.02
CA GLY A 115 3.24 7.86 29.90
C GLY A 115 2.74 9.31 29.96
N PRO A 116 1.83 9.60 30.90
CA PRO A 116 1.17 10.90 30.99
C PRO A 116 2.17 12.06 31.13
N LYS A 117 1.87 13.18 30.47
CA LYS A 117 2.66 14.44 30.51
C LYS A 117 4.05 14.40 29.83
N SER A 118 4.49 13.26 29.27
CA SER A 118 5.82 13.11 28.64
C SER A 118 5.70 12.72 27.18
N LEU A 119 6.30 13.43 26.22
CA LEU A 119 6.32 13.01 24.81
C LEU A 119 6.89 11.59 24.64
N PRO A 120 6.49 10.83 23.59
CA PRO A 120 7.09 9.53 23.30
C PRO A 120 8.60 9.68 23.10
N PHE A 121 9.34 8.58 23.21
CA PHE A 121 10.76 8.55 22.88
C PHE A 121 11.01 7.63 21.69
N VAL A 122 11.91 8.07 20.82
CA VAL A 122 12.31 7.34 19.62
C VAL A 122 13.78 6.96 19.70
N HIS A 123 14.08 5.69 19.45
CA HIS A 123 15.43 5.21 19.24
C HIS A 123 15.54 4.61 17.85
N CYS A 124 16.50 5.10 17.05
CA CYS A 124 16.76 4.61 15.71
C CYS A 124 18.27 4.56 15.49
N PRO A 125 18.97 3.46 15.82
CA PRO A 125 20.39 3.34 15.53
C PRO A 125 20.64 3.61 14.05
N TYR A 126 21.43 4.65 13.75
CA TYR A 126 21.50 5.19 12.40
C TYR A 126 22.93 5.11 11.87
N LYS A 127 23.13 4.39 10.76
CA LYS A 127 24.43 4.18 10.12
C LYS A 127 24.57 4.94 8.81
N GLY A 128 23.50 5.56 8.32
CA GLY A 128 23.50 6.32 7.07
C GLY A 128 23.02 5.51 5.87
N THR A 129 22.37 4.36 6.04
CA THR A 129 21.84 3.58 4.91
C THR A 129 20.43 4.02 4.51
N ALA A 130 19.99 3.60 3.33
CA ALA A 130 18.60 3.75 2.88
C ALA A 130 17.58 3.11 3.84
N SER A 131 17.90 1.92 4.37
CA SER A 131 17.08 1.21 5.34
C SER A 131 16.97 2.00 6.66
N ASP A 132 18.04 2.70 7.08
CA ASP A 132 17.98 3.56 8.26
C ASP A 132 16.99 4.72 8.09
N VAL A 133 16.93 5.34 6.91
CA VAL A 133 15.97 6.42 6.63
C VAL A 133 14.53 5.91 6.66
N LEU A 134 14.27 4.73 6.09
CA LEU A 134 12.96 4.07 6.17
C LEU A 134 12.59 3.75 7.64
N THR A 135 13.55 3.26 8.41
CA THR A 135 13.38 3.01 9.85
C THR A 135 13.05 4.31 10.61
N VAL A 136 13.70 5.42 10.26
CA VAL A 136 13.36 6.74 10.82
C VAL A 136 11.93 7.14 10.46
N ALA A 137 11.49 6.92 9.23
CA ALA A 137 10.11 7.19 8.80
C ALA A 137 9.09 6.35 9.57
N HIS A 138 9.41 5.08 9.79
CA HIS A 138 8.61 4.12 10.55
C HIS A 138 8.40 4.59 12.00
N GLU A 139 9.49 4.89 12.69
CA GLU A 139 9.44 5.29 14.10
C GLU A 139 8.91 6.70 14.33
N PHE A 140 9.20 7.65 13.42
CA PHE A 140 8.56 8.97 13.43
C PHE A 140 7.04 8.83 13.39
N SER A 141 6.55 7.92 12.55
CA SER A 141 5.11 7.72 12.36
C SER A 141 4.44 7.08 13.56
N HIS A 142 5.13 6.18 14.28
CA HIS A 142 4.69 5.75 15.61
C HIS A 142 4.61 6.93 16.59
N ALA A 143 5.64 7.77 16.66
CA ALA A 143 5.63 8.93 17.54
C ALA A 143 4.48 9.91 17.20
N LEU A 144 4.24 10.14 15.92
CA LEU A 144 3.11 10.93 15.43
C LEU A 144 1.78 10.30 15.80
N GLN A 145 1.62 9.00 15.61
CA GLN A 145 0.40 8.26 15.97
C GLN A 145 0.11 8.39 17.47
N ILE A 146 1.11 8.21 18.33
CA ILE A 146 0.96 8.35 19.80
C ILE A 146 0.50 9.77 20.14
N VAL A 147 1.12 10.79 19.55
CA VAL A 147 0.76 12.20 19.80
C VAL A 147 -0.65 12.51 19.25
N ALA A 148 -0.96 12.08 18.03
CA ALA A 148 -2.21 12.39 17.34
C ALA A 148 -3.43 11.69 17.95
N SER A 149 -3.29 10.44 18.36
CA SER A 149 -4.33 9.66 19.06
C SER A 149 -4.49 10.06 20.53
N ARG A 150 -3.73 11.06 21.00
CA ARG A 150 -3.65 11.46 22.42
C ARG A 150 -3.34 10.26 23.32
N ARG A 151 -2.48 9.36 22.86
CA ARG A 151 -2.04 8.12 23.54
C ARG A 151 -3.16 7.10 23.76
N THR A 152 -4.25 7.22 23.02
CA THR A 152 -5.26 6.16 23.04
C THR A 152 -4.64 4.90 22.44
N ALA A 153 -4.66 3.80 23.19
CA ALA A 153 -4.08 2.53 22.77
C ALA A 153 -4.64 2.13 21.40
N MET A 154 -3.75 1.91 20.43
CA MET A 154 -4.09 1.47 19.08
C MET A 154 -3.75 -0.02 18.95
N PRO A 155 -4.59 -0.83 18.27
CA PRO A 155 -4.28 -2.22 18.00
C PRO A 155 -2.91 -2.37 17.29
N PRO A 156 -2.11 -3.39 17.62
CA PRO A 156 -0.75 -3.53 17.10
C PRO A 156 -0.66 -3.48 15.57
N MET A 157 -1.56 -4.13 14.83
CA MET A 157 -1.53 -4.09 13.36
C MET A 157 -1.82 -2.68 12.83
N ALA A 158 -2.79 -1.96 13.41
CA ALA A 158 -3.08 -0.59 13.00
C ALA A 158 -1.95 0.40 13.35
N ARG A 159 -1.20 0.12 14.42
CA ARG A 159 0.00 0.87 14.79
C ARG A 159 1.09 0.70 13.74
N GLU A 160 1.33 -0.53 13.29
CA GLU A 160 2.26 -0.83 12.18
C GLU A 160 1.79 -0.23 10.85
N LEU A 161 0.47 -0.23 10.60
CA LEU A 161 -0.10 0.41 9.41
C LEU A 161 0.25 1.91 9.36
N CYS A 162 0.15 2.62 10.48
CA CYS A 162 0.55 4.03 10.53
C CYS A 162 2.04 4.20 10.17
N ALA A 163 2.89 3.29 10.62
CA ALA A 163 4.32 3.33 10.36
C ALA A 163 4.65 3.10 8.88
N PHE A 164 4.06 2.07 8.26
CA PHE A 164 4.21 1.80 6.84
C PHE A 164 3.58 2.86 5.93
N VAL A 165 2.49 3.51 6.37
CA VAL A 165 1.96 4.69 5.68
C VAL A 165 3.00 5.81 5.67
N GLY A 166 3.69 6.03 6.79
CA GLY A 166 4.80 6.99 6.88
C GLY A 166 5.92 6.72 5.90
N GLU A 167 6.39 5.47 5.83
CA GLU A 167 7.39 5.05 4.84
C GLU A 167 6.94 5.32 3.40
N ARG A 168 5.67 5.00 3.07
CA ARG A 168 5.14 5.27 1.73
C ARG A 168 5.08 6.75 1.40
N LEU A 169 4.67 7.59 2.35
CA LEU A 169 4.65 9.03 2.16
C LEU A 169 6.05 9.60 1.93
N LEU A 170 7.07 9.07 2.63
CA LEU A 170 8.46 9.39 2.36
C LEU A 170 8.85 9.01 0.92
N LEU A 171 8.57 7.78 0.48
CA LEU A 171 8.89 7.34 -0.89
C LEU A 171 8.23 8.22 -1.95
N THR A 172 6.93 8.50 -1.81
CA THR A 172 6.21 9.39 -2.74
C THR A 172 6.82 10.79 -2.76
N TRP A 173 7.15 11.35 -1.59
CA TRP A 173 7.76 12.68 -1.52
C TRP A 173 9.15 12.71 -2.15
N LEU A 174 9.97 11.68 -1.95
CA LEU A 174 11.32 11.58 -2.52
C LEU A 174 11.31 11.54 -4.04
N ARG A 175 10.34 10.87 -4.67
CA ARG A 175 10.20 10.87 -6.13
C ARG A 175 10.13 12.28 -6.71
N ASP A 176 9.36 13.14 -6.04
CA ASP A 176 9.12 14.51 -6.50
C ASP A 176 10.22 15.50 -6.06
N ASN A 177 10.80 15.32 -4.87
CA ASN A 177 11.65 16.34 -4.23
C ASN A 177 13.14 15.96 -4.17
N GLN A 178 13.47 14.68 -4.22
CA GLN A 178 14.83 14.15 -4.16
C GLN A 178 14.99 12.93 -5.10
N PRO A 179 14.77 13.10 -6.42
CA PRO A 179 14.70 11.99 -7.37
C PRO A 179 15.99 11.17 -7.44
N SER A 180 17.14 11.72 -7.04
CA SER A 180 18.41 11.00 -6.93
C SER A 180 18.45 9.97 -5.80
N LEU A 181 17.69 10.18 -4.72
CA LEU A 181 17.61 9.27 -3.58
C LEU A 181 16.53 8.19 -3.75
N SER A 182 15.50 8.48 -4.57
CA SER A 182 14.33 7.61 -4.74
C SER A 182 14.67 6.16 -5.10
N PRO A 183 15.55 5.86 -6.09
CA PRO A 183 15.83 4.48 -6.45
C PRO A 183 16.47 3.66 -5.32
N PHE A 184 17.31 4.30 -4.50
CA PHE A 184 17.95 3.64 -3.36
C PHE A 184 16.94 3.35 -2.26
N MET A 185 16.02 4.28 -1.98
CA MET A 185 14.99 4.06 -0.96
C MET A 185 13.99 3.00 -1.40
N GLU A 186 13.59 2.99 -2.67
CA GLU A 186 12.70 1.97 -3.22
C GLU A 186 13.34 0.58 -3.18
N THR A 187 14.64 0.48 -3.49
CA THR A 187 15.38 -0.79 -3.41
C THR A 187 15.44 -1.30 -1.96
N ALA A 188 15.75 -0.44 -1.00
CA ALA A 188 15.75 -0.81 0.41
C ALA A 188 14.36 -1.23 0.92
N TRP A 189 13.32 -0.48 0.53
CA TRP A 189 11.93 -0.78 0.89
C TRP A 189 11.47 -2.13 0.31
N LEU A 190 11.90 -2.47 -0.92
CA LEU A 190 11.66 -3.77 -1.52
C LEU A 190 12.45 -4.88 -0.81
N ALA A 191 13.70 -4.63 -0.45
CA ALA A 191 14.52 -5.59 0.29
C ALA A 191 13.87 -5.96 1.64
N ASP A 192 13.34 -4.98 2.37
CA ASP A 192 12.63 -5.19 3.64
C ASP A 192 11.40 -6.11 3.49
N ASN A 193 10.78 -6.14 2.31
CA ASN A 193 9.64 -7.05 2.07
C ASN A 193 10.04 -8.52 2.09
N SER A 194 11.33 -8.85 1.91
CA SER A 194 11.83 -10.23 2.14
C SER A 194 11.63 -10.67 3.59
N SER A 195 11.71 -9.73 4.54
CA SER A 195 11.43 -9.99 5.95
C SER A 195 9.93 -9.97 6.22
N TYR A 196 9.23 -8.87 5.86
CA TYR A 196 7.82 -8.68 6.21
C TYR A 196 6.86 -9.60 5.45
N LEU A 197 7.07 -9.79 4.15
CA LEU A 197 6.24 -10.64 3.29
C LEU A 197 6.88 -12.03 3.03
N GLY A 198 8.07 -12.27 3.59
CA GLY A 198 8.70 -13.60 3.65
C GLY A 198 8.61 -14.20 5.05
N THR A 199 9.62 -13.97 5.89
CA THR A 199 9.73 -14.63 7.21
C THR A 199 8.55 -14.33 8.14
N SER A 200 8.13 -13.07 8.25
CA SER A 200 6.99 -12.69 9.11
C SER A 200 5.67 -13.27 8.59
N LEU A 201 5.49 -13.31 7.26
CA LEU A 201 4.33 -13.95 6.65
C LEU A 201 4.31 -15.46 6.96
N GLN A 202 5.44 -16.15 6.84
CA GLN A 202 5.55 -17.57 7.19
C GLN A 202 5.26 -17.84 8.68
N SER A 203 5.61 -16.90 9.58
CA SER A 203 5.22 -16.99 11.00
C SER A 203 3.70 -16.87 11.16
N LEU A 204 3.08 -15.88 10.49
CA LEU A 204 1.64 -15.65 10.52
C LEU A 204 0.84 -16.83 9.93
N VAL A 205 1.29 -17.41 8.81
CA VAL A 205 0.62 -18.55 8.18
C VAL A 205 0.63 -19.78 9.09
N ARG A 206 1.75 -20.06 9.77
CA ARG A 206 1.82 -21.15 10.75
C ARG A 206 0.84 -20.95 11.90
N ALA A 207 0.78 -19.74 12.46
CA ALA A 207 -0.19 -19.42 13.52
C ALA A 207 -1.65 -19.53 13.04
N LEU A 208 -1.92 -19.24 11.77
CA LEU A 208 -3.24 -19.37 11.15
C LEU A 208 -3.68 -20.83 10.95
N GLU A 209 -2.73 -21.72 10.67
CA GLU A 209 -2.98 -23.15 10.44
C GLU A 209 -3.07 -23.93 11.74
N ASP A 210 -2.13 -23.69 12.66
CA ASP A 210 -1.92 -24.51 13.86
C ASP A 210 -2.41 -23.84 15.16
N GLY A 211 -2.76 -22.55 15.12
CA GLY A 211 -2.92 -21.72 16.32
C GLY A 211 -1.58 -21.37 16.95
N SER A 212 -1.59 -20.57 18.01
CA SER A 212 -0.38 -20.28 18.80
C SER A 212 -0.70 -19.83 20.22
N ASP A 213 0.04 -20.37 21.19
CA ASP A 213 0.01 -20.01 22.60
C ASP A 213 1.04 -18.93 22.98
N VAL A 214 1.82 -18.43 22.01
CA VAL A 214 2.82 -17.37 22.19
C VAL A 214 2.59 -16.28 21.18
N TYR A 215 2.43 -15.05 21.64
CA TYR A 215 2.29 -13.90 20.76
C TYR A 215 3.62 -13.58 20.05
N ASP A 216 3.59 -13.55 18.72
CA ASP A 216 4.67 -13.01 17.89
C ASP A 216 4.25 -11.65 17.30
N TYR A 217 4.97 -10.59 17.67
CA TYR A 217 4.70 -9.25 17.17
C TYR A 217 4.86 -9.14 15.64
N ALA A 218 5.62 -10.05 15.03
CA ALA A 218 5.82 -10.07 13.58
C ALA A 218 4.54 -10.35 12.77
N TRP A 219 3.50 -10.92 13.39
CA TRP A 219 2.21 -11.14 12.75
C TRP A 219 1.55 -9.85 12.24
N ASN A 220 1.90 -8.70 12.84
CA ASN A 220 1.34 -7.41 12.44
C ASN A 220 1.88 -6.93 11.08
N TYR A 221 3.12 -7.28 10.74
CA TYR A 221 3.81 -6.68 9.59
C TYR A 221 3.19 -7.03 8.23
N PRO A 222 2.89 -8.30 7.89
CA PRO A 222 2.40 -8.64 6.57
C PRO A 222 1.09 -7.91 6.23
N VAL A 223 0.13 -7.93 7.15
CA VAL A 223 -1.19 -7.31 6.97
C VAL A 223 -1.06 -5.79 6.89
N ALA A 224 -0.29 -5.19 7.81
CA ALA A 224 -0.08 -3.75 7.85
C ALA A 224 0.63 -3.24 6.59
N ARG A 225 1.61 -3.98 6.06
CA ARG A 225 2.34 -3.65 4.83
C ARG A 225 1.43 -3.63 3.61
N LEU A 226 0.54 -4.62 3.48
CA LEU A 226 -0.45 -4.65 2.40
C LEU A 226 -1.49 -3.54 2.53
N LEU A 227 -2.02 -3.32 3.73
CA LEU A 227 -2.98 -2.25 3.97
C LEU A 227 -2.36 -0.88 3.71
N ALA A 228 -1.09 -0.65 4.06
CA ALA A 228 -0.40 0.60 3.76
C ALA A 228 -0.32 0.83 2.26
N HIS A 229 -0.13 -0.25 1.50
CA HIS A 229 -0.16 -0.21 0.04
C HIS A 229 -1.55 0.15 -0.50
N ALA A 230 -2.63 -0.45 0.01
CA ALA A 230 -3.98 -0.10 -0.42
C ALA A 230 -4.37 1.35 -0.03
N VAL A 231 -4.12 1.73 1.23
CA VAL A 231 -4.41 3.06 1.79
C VAL A 231 -3.77 4.17 0.96
N GLY A 232 -2.47 4.08 0.66
CA GLY A 232 -1.80 5.16 -0.08
C GLY A 232 -2.24 5.32 -1.54
N TYR A 233 -2.98 4.37 -2.13
CA TYR A 233 -3.60 4.57 -3.44
C TYR A 233 -5.02 5.13 -3.36
N GLU A 234 -5.77 4.77 -2.33
CA GLU A 234 -7.22 4.98 -2.29
C GLU A 234 -7.67 6.08 -1.32
N TRP A 235 -6.88 6.34 -0.27
CA TRP A 235 -7.27 7.27 0.78
C TRP A 235 -6.76 8.67 0.50
N SER A 236 -7.63 9.65 0.78
CA SER A 236 -7.22 11.05 0.87
C SER A 236 -6.38 11.31 2.12
N SER A 237 -5.62 12.41 2.11
CA SER A 237 -4.86 12.90 3.27
C SER A 237 -5.74 13.00 4.53
N GLY A 238 -6.96 13.51 4.40
CA GLY A 238 -7.90 13.64 5.52
C GLY A 238 -8.30 12.29 6.13
N LYS A 239 -8.50 11.25 5.32
CA LYS A 239 -8.81 9.90 5.82
C LYS A 239 -7.60 9.26 6.50
N THR A 240 -6.42 9.45 5.92
CA THR A 240 -5.14 9.07 6.55
C THR A 240 -4.93 9.78 7.89
N ALA A 241 -5.23 11.07 7.97
CA ALA A 241 -5.13 11.84 9.21
C ALA A 241 -6.07 11.32 10.31
N LEU A 242 -7.26 10.83 9.93
CA LEU A 242 -8.18 10.20 10.87
C LEU A 242 -7.56 8.96 11.48
N LEU A 243 -7.01 8.05 10.68
CA LEU A 243 -6.36 6.82 11.18
C LEU A 243 -5.31 7.10 12.27
N PHE A 244 -4.41 8.05 12.05
CA PHE A 244 -3.41 8.45 13.05
C PHE A 244 -4.02 8.96 14.36
N LYS A 245 -5.22 9.56 14.31
CA LYS A 245 -5.96 10.08 15.48
C LYS A 245 -6.85 9.03 16.15
N SER A 246 -7.14 7.90 15.50
CA SER A 246 -8.23 7.00 15.91
C SER A 246 -7.95 6.18 17.16
N GLY A 247 -6.68 5.91 17.50
CA GLY A 247 -6.32 5.04 18.62
C GLY A 247 -7.06 3.71 18.55
N ALA A 248 -7.82 3.37 19.60
CA ALA A 248 -8.59 2.13 19.70
C ALA A 248 -9.66 1.97 18.60
N LYS A 249 -10.09 3.07 17.97
CA LYS A 249 -11.09 3.06 16.89
C LYS A 249 -10.50 2.80 15.51
N ALA A 250 -9.18 2.63 15.39
CA ALA A 250 -8.52 2.41 14.10
C ALA A 250 -9.18 1.30 13.24
N PRO A 251 -9.57 0.13 13.81
CA PRO A 251 -10.19 -0.94 13.01
C PRO A 251 -11.49 -0.52 12.31
N SER A 252 -12.29 0.37 12.90
CA SER A 252 -13.53 0.86 12.27
C SER A 252 -13.29 1.65 10.99
N HIS A 253 -12.13 2.29 10.84
CA HIS A 253 -11.75 2.97 9.60
C HIS A 253 -11.23 2.01 8.53
N LEU A 254 -10.85 0.79 8.93
CA LEU A 254 -10.30 -0.25 8.06
C LEU A 254 -11.36 -1.29 7.65
N ALA A 255 -12.58 -1.21 8.22
CA ALA A 255 -13.68 -2.13 7.94
C ALA A 255 -13.96 -2.27 6.43
N GLU A 256 -13.88 -1.17 5.67
CA GLU A 256 -14.06 -1.18 4.22
C GLU A 256 -13.03 -2.03 3.46
N PHE A 257 -11.87 -2.32 4.04
CA PHE A 257 -10.89 -3.26 3.48
C PHE A 257 -11.15 -4.68 3.98
N TYR A 258 -11.60 -4.83 5.23
CA TYR A 258 -11.91 -6.12 5.84
C TYR A 258 -13.14 -6.80 5.22
N GLU A 259 -14.00 -6.04 4.55
CA GLU A 259 -15.17 -6.57 3.85
C GLU A 259 -14.87 -6.94 2.38
N ARG A 260 -13.71 -6.56 1.84
CA ARG A 260 -13.37 -6.82 0.42
C ARG A 260 -12.91 -8.25 0.19
N ALA A 261 -13.17 -8.75 -1.01
CA ALA A 261 -12.55 -9.99 -1.49
C ALA A 261 -11.01 -9.91 -1.43
N HIS A 262 -10.42 -8.76 -1.81
CA HIS A 262 -8.99 -8.49 -1.73
C HIS A 262 -8.68 -7.09 -1.18
N ILE A 263 -7.66 -6.98 -0.33
CA ILE A 263 -7.13 -5.72 0.25
C ILE A 263 -6.54 -4.86 -0.85
N LEU A 264 -5.65 -5.47 -1.63
CA LEU A 264 -5.07 -4.80 -2.77
C LEU A 264 -6.15 -4.75 -3.86
N PRO A 265 -6.37 -3.60 -4.50
CA PRO A 265 -7.19 -3.59 -5.70
C PRO A 265 -6.63 -4.64 -6.67
N GLN A 266 -7.48 -5.45 -7.30
CA GLN A 266 -7.10 -6.42 -8.37
C GLN A 266 -6.52 -5.74 -9.63
N ARG A 267 -6.11 -4.48 -9.52
CA ARG A 267 -5.48 -3.71 -10.57
C ARG A 267 -4.01 -4.02 -10.51
N TYR A 268 -3.50 -4.75 -11.50
CA TYR A 268 -2.06 -4.88 -11.67
C TYR A 268 -1.43 -3.48 -11.56
N VAL A 269 -0.48 -3.27 -10.66
CA VAL A 269 0.33 -2.05 -10.74
C VAL A 269 1.06 -2.15 -12.06
N LEU A 270 0.64 -1.34 -13.03
CA LEU A 270 1.26 -1.33 -14.34
C LEU A 270 2.67 -0.80 -14.16
N PRO A 271 3.69 -1.45 -14.74
CA PRO A 271 5.04 -0.93 -14.64
C PRO A 271 5.10 0.46 -15.25
N ALA A 272 5.90 1.33 -14.63
CA ALA A 272 6.21 2.63 -15.21
C ALA A 272 6.79 2.46 -16.62
N LEU A 273 6.32 3.28 -17.56
CA LEU A 273 6.85 3.32 -18.92
C LEU A 273 8.13 4.16 -18.95
N THR A 274 9.19 3.65 -18.33
CA THR A 274 10.50 4.30 -18.36
C THR A 274 11.07 4.31 -19.77
N ASP A 275 11.63 5.44 -20.20
CA ASP A 275 12.27 5.61 -21.52
C ASP A 275 13.68 5.00 -21.54
N THR A 276 13.76 3.69 -21.31
CA THR A 276 15.02 2.95 -21.21
C THR A 276 15.12 1.95 -22.37
N GLY A 277 15.31 2.44 -23.58
CA GLY A 277 15.41 1.59 -24.77
C GLY A 277 15.01 2.35 -26.03
N GLY A 278 15.63 2.03 -27.16
CA GLY A 278 15.30 2.71 -28.42
C GLY A 278 13.82 2.59 -28.82
N THR A 279 13.41 3.33 -29.85
CA THR A 279 12.02 3.51 -30.30
C THR A 279 11.19 2.23 -30.37
N VAL A 280 11.78 1.11 -30.81
CA VAL A 280 11.09 -0.19 -30.92
C VAL A 280 10.72 -0.76 -29.55
N ALA A 281 11.61 -0.69 -28.56
CA ALA A 281 11.34 -1.17 -27.21
C ALA A 281 10.21 -0.37 -26.55
N ASN A 282 10.20 0.95 -26.76
CA ASN A 282 9.14 1.82 -26.27
C ASN A 282 7.77 1.49 -26.89
N LEU A 283 7.71 1.16 -28.19
CA LEU A 283 6.47 0.73 -28.83
C LEU A 283 5.92 -0.55 -28.18
N TYR A 284 6.76 -1.57 -27.96
CA TYR A 284 6.35 -2.81 -27.30
C TYR A 284 5.87 -2.57 -25.86
N ARG A 285 6.54 -1.68 -25.11
CA ARG A 285 6.11 -1.30 -23.77
C ARG A 285 4.73 -0.63 -23.77
N GLN A 286 4.52 0.31 -24.69
CA GLN A 286 3.24 1.01 -24.82
C GLN A 286 2.12 0.04 -25.18
N ILE A 287 2.30 -0.85 -26.16
CA ILE A 287 1.28 -1.87 -26.50
C ILE A 287 1.03 -2.81 -25.33
N GLY A 288 2.09 -3.24 -24.63
CA GLY A 288 1.96 -4.05 -23.42
C GLY A 288 1.13 -3.36 -22.34
N ALA A 289 1.36 -2.07 -22.09
CA ALA A 289 0.58 -1.28 -21.15
C ALA A 289 -0.90 -1.17 -21.55
N LEU A 290 -1.19 -0.93 -22.83
CA LEU A 290 -2.57 -0.90 -23.35
C LEU A 290 -3.29 -2.24 -23.12
N LEU A 291 -2.62 -3.36 -23.43
CA LEU A 291 -3.18 -4.69 -23.20
C LEU A 291 -3.39 -5.01 -21.72
N LEU A 292 -2.46 -4.63 -20.86
CA LEU A 292 -2.62 -4.82 -19.42
C LEU A 292 -3.76 -3.96 -18.86
N LEU A 293 -3.99 -2.76 -19.40
CA LEU A 293 -5.16 -1.94 -19.06
C LEU A 293 -6.49 -2.60 -19.49
N ASP A 294 -6.51 -3.31 -20.63
CA ASP A 294 -7.68 -4.10 -21.04
C ASP A 294 -7.93 -5.27 -20.08
N LEU A 295 -6.87 -6.01 -19.74
CA LEU A 295 -6.90 -7.12 -18.80
C LEU A 295 -7.40 -6.71 -17.40
N GLN A 296 -7.15 -5.48 -16.98
CA GLN A 296 -7.58 -4.97 -15.67
C GLN A 296 -9.08 -4.70 -15.56
N ARG A 297 -9.73 -4.36 -16.68
CA ARG A 297 -11.14 -3.97 -16.68
C ARG A 297 -12.07 -5.19 -16.67
N GLN A 298 -11.60 -6.30 -17.23
CA GLN A 298 -12.40 -7.49 -17.45
C GLN A 298 -12.00 -8.54 -16.43
N GLY A 299 -12.92 -8.89 -15.52
CA GLY A 299 -12.75 -10.07 -14.66
C GLY A 299 -12.40 -11.29 -15.51
N ALA A 300 -11.72 -12.28 -14.90
CA ALA A 300 -11.10 -13.42 -15.58
C ALA A 300 -12.01 -14.24 -16.51
N ASP A 301 -13.33 -14.01 -16.51
CA ASP A 301 -14.35 -14.81 -17.20
C ASP A 301 -14.85 -14.22 -18.54
N THR A 302 -14.33 -13.10 -19.03
CA THR A 302 -14.89 -12.41 -20.24
C THR A 302 -13.93 -12.22 -21.43
N PHE A 303 -12.96 -13.13 -21.61
CA PHE A 303 -12.16 -13.15 -22.85
C PHE A 303 -12.95 -13.81 -23.99
N GLU A 304 -13.87 -13.07 -24.63
CA GLU A 304 -14.47 -13.50 -25.90
C GLU A 304 -13.52 -13.22 -27.10
N GLU A 305 -12.65 -12.21 -27.01
CA GLU A 305 -11.64 -11.91 -28.03
C GLU A 305 -10.27 -12.50 -27.68
N ALA A 306 -9.65 -13.20 -28.62
CA ALA A 306 -8.26 -13.64 -28.45
C ALA A 306 -7.32 -12.44 -28.27
N ILE A 307 -6.40 -12.50 -27.29
CA ILE A 307 -5.37 -11.46 -27.02
C ILE A 307 -4.65 -11.02 -28.30
N GLY A 308 -4.42 -11.95 -29.25
CA GLY A 308 -3.80 -11.65 -30.54
C GLY A 308 -4.61 -10.68 -31.41
N SER A 309 -5.94 -10.81 -31.45
CA SER A 309 -6.83 -9.89 -32.18
C SER A 309 -6.80 -8.50 -31.56
N ARG A 310 -6.84 -8.43 -30.23
CA ARG A 310 -6.77 -7.16 -29.51
C ARG A 310 -5.41 -6.47 -29.70
N TYR A 311 -4.31 -7.23 -29.63
CA TYR A 311 -2.97 -6.74 -29.94
C TYR A 311 -2.90 -6.13 -31.34
N ALA A 312 -3.42 -6.82 -32.36
CA ALA A 312 -3.42 -6.34 -33.74
C ALA A 312 -4.20 -5.03 -33.90
N HIS A 313 -5.36 -4.94 -33.23
CA HIS A 313 -6.17 -3.71 -33.23
C HIS A 313 -5.43 -2.53 -32.60
N LEU A 314 -4.82 -2.72 -31.42
CA LEU A 314 -4.05 -1.69 -30.74
C LEU A 314 -2.82 -1.24 -31.55
N LEU A 315 -2.13 -2.19 -32.18
CA LEU A 315 -1.00 -1.89 -33.08
C LEU A 315 -1.45 -1.05 -34.28
N GLN A 316 -2.58 -1.40 -34.90
CA GLN A 316 -3.15 -0.63 -36.01
C GLN A 316 -3.54 0.78 -35.57
N ALA A 317 -4.16 0.94 -34.40
CA ALA A 317 -4.49 2.25 -33.85
C ALA A 317 -3.24 3.10 -33.57
N MET A 318 -2.16 2.50 -33.04
CA MET A 318 -0.87 3.17 -32.87
C MET A 318 -0.26 3.62 -34.19
N GLN A 319 -0.25 2.75 -35.20
CA GLN A 319 0.24 3.10 -36.55
C GLN A 319 -0.58 4.23 -37.18
N GLY A 320 -1.90 4.22 -36.96
CA GLY A 320 -2.82 5.27 -37.39
C GLY A 320 -2.77 6.55 -36.55
N ARG A 321 -1.98 6.60 -35.47
CA ARG A 321 -1.96 7.68 -34.47
C ARG A 321 -3.33 7.99 -33.87
N ASN A 322 -4.15 6.95 -33.73
CA ASN A 322 -5.51 7.04 -33.21
C ASN A 322 -5.65 6.49 -31.78
N VAL A 323 -4.58 6.65 -31.00
CA VAL A 323 -4.50 6.23 -29.61
C VAL A 323 -3.79 7.30 -28.80
N PHE A 324 -4.31 7.54 -27.61
CA PHE A 324 -3.68 8.36 -26.59
C PHE A 324 -3.58 7.56 -25.31
N LEU A 325 -2.35 7.33 -24.85
CA LEU A 325 -2.07 6.71 -23.56
C LEU A 325 -1.65 7.79 -22.57
N ALA A 326 -2.38 7.94 -21.47
CA ALA A 326 -1.99 8.83 -20.40
C ALA A 326 -1.19 8.08 -19.34
N THR A 327 -0.18 8.74 -18.79
CA THR A 327 0.58 8.28 -17.63
C THR A 327 0.47 9.29 -16.48
N ASP A 328 0.65 8.83 -15.25
CA ASP A 328 0.82 9.75 -14.12
C ASP A 328 2.26 10.28 -14.06
N ARG A 329 2.55 11.03 -13.00
CA ARG A 329 3.87 11.60 -12.73
C ARG A 329 4.97 10.54 -12.60
N GLU A 330 4.60 9.31 -12.26
CA GLU A 330 5.51 8.17 -12.12
C GLU A 330 5.69 7.38 -13.44
N GLN A 331 5.17 7.92 -14.56
CA GLN A 331 5.09 7.23 -15.85
C GLN A 331 4.24 5.94 -15.79
N VAL A 332 3.41 5.78 -14.76
CA VAL A 332 2.52 4.62 -14.65
C VAL A 332 1.28 4.88 -15.51
N PRO A 333 0.89 3.94 -16.38
CA PRO A 333 -0.30 4.10 -17.22
C PRO A 333 -1.58 4.36 -16.40
N LEU A 334 -2.27 5.46 -16.72
CA LEU A 334 -3.57 5.83 -16.15
C LEU A 334 -4.73 5.17 -16.86
N GLY A 335 -4.59 5.05 -18.17
CA GLY A 335 -5.68 4.76 -19.08
C GLY A 335 -5.36 5.24 -20.47
N TYR A 336 -6.15 4.81 -21.44
CA TYR A 336 -6.00 5.23 -22.82
C TYR A 336 -7.35 5.50 -23.47
N ILE A 337 -7.29 6.25 -24.57
CA ILE A 337 -8.41 6.55 -25.45
C ILE A 337 -8.02 6.12 -26.86
N LEU A 338 -8.84 5.31 -27.50
CA LEU A 338 -8.78 5.00 -28.93
C LEU A 338 -9.88 5.76 -29.66
N TRP A 339 -9.64 6.04 -30.93
CA TRP A 339 -10.69 6.51 -31.84
C TRP A 339 -10.46 5.95 -33.23
N GLN A 340 -11.45 6.15 -34.09
CA GLN A 340 -11.37 5.92 -35.52
C GLN A 340 -11.42 7.26 -36.25
N CYS A 341 -10.93 7.30 -37.48
CA CYS A 341 -11.08 8.45 -38.36
C CYS A 341 -12.11 8.12 -39.43
N SER A 342 -13.15 8.93 -39.54
CA SER A 342 -14.11 8.88 -40.65
C SER A 342 -13.44 9.25 -41.98
N GLU A 343 -14.13 9.04 -43.10
CA GLU A 343 -13.66 9.36 -44.46
C GLU A 343 -13.27 10.84 -44.66
N GLY A 344 -13.67 11.75 -43.75
CA GLY A 344 -13.26 13.15 -43.72
C GLY A 344 -12.11 13.48 -42.76
N GLY A 345 -11.43 12.48 -42.20
CA GLY A 345 -10.36 12.65 -41.19
C GLY A 345 -10.87 13.07 -39.81
N LYS A 346 -12.19 13.10 -39.61
CA LYS A 346 -12.81 13.49 -38.34
C LYS A 346 -12.78 12.32 -37.34
N PRO A 347 -12.30 12.52 -36.09
CA PRO A 347 -12.33 11.51 -35.03
C PRO A 347 -13.75 11.06 -34.67
N THR A 348 -13.97 9.75 -34.58
CA THR A 348 -15.25 9.09 -34.28
C THR A 348 -15.02 7.79 -33.51
N GLY A 349 -16.07 7.18 -32.95
CA GLY A 349 -15.98 5.80 -32.41
C GLY A 349 -14.98 5.68 -31.26
N PHE A 350 -15.12 6.53 -30.24
CA PHE A 350 -14.18 6.58 -29.14
C PHE A 350 -14.33 5.37 -28.20
N GLU A 351 -13.21 4.76 -27.88
CA GLU A 351 -13.10 3.74 -26.84
C GLU A 351 -12.21 4.27 -25.72
N ARG A 352 -12.62 4.08 -24.46
CA ARG A 352 -11.82 4.46 -23.29
C ARG A 352 -11.57 3.29 -22.37
N ARG A 353 -10.34 3.22 -21.85
CA ARG A 353 -9.93 2.30 -20.79
C ARG A 353 -9.21 3.06 -19.71
N ILE A 354 -9.53 2.77 -18.46
CA ILE A 354 -8.94 3.43 -17.30
C ILE A 354 -8.54 2.37 -16.29
N ALA A 355 -7.36 2.53 -15.70
CA ALA A 355 -6.92 1.70 -14.60
C ALA A 355 -7.82 1.92 -13.37
N CYS A 356 -8.28 3.16 -13.15
CA CYS A 356 -9.11 3.54 -12.02
C CYS A 356 -10.14 4.61 -12.39
N ALA A 357 -11.39 4.42 -11.97
CA ALA A 357 -12.47 5.39 -12.13
C ALA A 357 -12.14 6.79 -11.60
N GLN A 358 -11.46 6.86 -10.47
CA GLN A 358 -11.06 8.13 -9.84
C GLN A 358 -10.04 8.91 -10.68
N ARG A 359 -9.32 8.23 -11.59
CA ARG A 359 -8.32 8.82 -12.48
C ARG A 359 -8.89 9.22 -13.85
N LEU A 360 -10.19 9.02 -14.08
CA LEU A 360 -10.85 9.46 -15.31
C LEU A 360 -10.72 10.98 -15.56
N PRO A 361 -10.88 11.86 -14.55
CA PRO A 361 -10.67 13.29 -14.75
C PRO A 361 -9.26 13.61 -15.26
N ASP A 362 -8.23 12.97 -14.69
CA ASP A 362 -6.83 13.18 -15.08
C ASP A 362 -6.57 12.72 -16.52
N LEU A 363 -7.11 11.55 -16.91
CA LEU A 363 -7.04 11.07 -18.29
C LEU A 363 -7.68 12.06 -19.27
N LEU A 364 -8.89 12.54 -18.96
CA LEU A 364 -9.62 13.45 -19.85
C LEU A 364 -8.91 14.80 -19.96
N THR A 365 -8.41 15.36 -18.85
CA THR A 365 -7.61 16.58 -18.88
C THR A 365 -6.33 16.40 -19.69
N ALA A 366 -5.61 15.28 -19.51
CA ALA A 366 -4.41 14.99 -20.29
C ALA A 366 -4.72 14.86 -21.79
N PHE A 367 -5.82 14.19 -22.15
CA PHE A 367 -6.26 14.03 -23.53
C PHE A 367 -6.66 15.35 -24.18
N GLU A 368 -7.37 16.21 -23.45
CA GLU A 368 -7.76 17.54 -23.93
C GLU A 368 -6.54 18.43 -24.23
N ASN A 369 -5.51 18.34 -23.40
CA ASN A 369 -4.29 19.12 -23.58
C ASN A 369 -3.46 18.67 -24.80
N HIS A 370 -3.43 17.36 -25.09
CA HIS A 370 -2.55 16.80 -26.13
C HIS A 370 -3.27 16.48 -27.45
N CYS A 371 -4.58 16.24 -27.41
CA CYS A 371 -5.40 15.88 -28.57
C CYS A 371 -6.69 16.73 -28.61
N PRO A 372 -6.60 18.08 -28.62
CA PRO A 372 -7.75 18.97 -28.41
C PRO A 372 -8.87 18.80 -29.44
N GLN A 373 -8.53 18.49 -30.70
CA GLN A 373 -9.52 18.25 -31.77
C GLN A 373 -10.32 16.98 -31.52
N ALA A 374 -9.64 15.88 -31.16
CA ALA A 374 -10.30 14.61 -30.83
C ALA A 374 -11.11 14.73 -29.54
N ALA A 375 -10.58 15.43 -28.53
CA ALA A 375 -11.29 15.69 -27.28
C ALA A 375 -12.57 16.53 -27.49
N ALA A 376 -12.54 17.52 -28.38
CA ALA A 376 -13.73 18.30 -28.73
C ALA A 376 -14.83 17.45 -29.40
N GLU A 377 -14.46 16.43 -30.18
CA GLU A 377 -15.44 15.48 -30.75
C GLU A 377 -15.91 14.45 -29.74
N LEU A 378 -15.03 13.96 -28.84
CA LEU A 378 -15.41 13.10 -27.73
C LEU A 378 -16.50 13.76 -26.87
N ARG A 379 -16.32 15.04 -26.49
CA ARG A 379 -17.34 15.80 -25.73
C ARG A 379 -18.66 15.99 -26.49
N ARG A 380 -18.60 16.16 -27.81
CA ARG A 380 -19.81 16.31 -28.66
C ARG A 380 -20.59 15.01 -28.83
N THR A 381 -19.89 13.88 -28.84
CA THR A 381 -20.49 12.55 -29.09
C THR A 381 -20.84 11.79 -27.82
N ALA A 382 -20.25 12.16 -26.68
CA ALA A 382 -20.56 11.59 -25.37
C ALA A 382 -20.61 12.70 -24.30
N PRO A 383 -21.68 13.54 -24.28
CA PRO A 383 -21.73 14.70 -23.39
C PRO A 383 -21.72 14.34 -21.89
N ASP A 384 -22.31 13.20 -21.49
CA ASP A 384 -22.59 12.92 -20.06
C ASP A 384 -22.70 11.41 -19.70
N ASN A 385 -21.74 10.55 -20.07
CA ASN A 385 -21.63 9.23 -19.41
C ASN A 385 -20.73 9.32 -18.17
N VAL A 386 -21.25 10.05 -17.18
CA VAL A 386 -20.95 9.93 -15.75
C VAL A 386 -21.91 8.86 -15.23
N VAL A 387 -21.37 7.72 -14.77
CA VAL A 387 -22.07 6.54 -14.17
C VAL A 387 -22.66 5.52 -15.17
N GLY A 388 -22.25 4.25 -15.02
CA GLY A 388 -22.71 3.06 -15.77
C GLY A 388 -21.60 2.53 -16.69
N ASP A 389 -20.89 1.44 -16.43
CA ASP A 389 -21.26 0.21 -15.73
C ASP A 389 -20.29 -0.07 -14.56
N PHE A 390 -20.82 0.01 -13.34
CA PHE A 390 -20.20 -0.64 -12.18
C PHE A 390 -21.14 -1.78 -11.80
N VAL A 391 -20.82 -2.99 -12.25
CA VAL A 391 -21.31 -4.18 -11.55
C VAL A 391 -20.40 -4.32 -10.33
N SER A 392 -21.06 -4.30 -9.17
CA SER A 392 -20.55 -4.45 -7.80
C SER A 392 -19.55 -5.57 -7.60
#